data_AF-A0A564W8U6-F1
#
_entry.id   AF-A0A564W8U6-F1
#
_cell.length_a   1.000
_cell.length_b   1.000
_cell.length_c   1.000
_cell.angle_alpha   90.00
_cell.angle_beta   90.00
_cell.angle_gamma   90.00
#
_symmetry.space_group_name_H-M   'P 1'
#
loop_
_entity.id
_entity.type
_entity.pdbx_description
1 polymer ?
#
loop_
_entity_poly.entity_id
_entity_poly.type
_entity_poly.pdbx_seq_one_letter_code
_entity_poly.pdbx_strand_id
1 'polypeptide(L)' 'MMKCPYCGGEMCEGQIHSFNSGIEWRSRGESMRLNTEKGLSKMLYGDRIEAYRCEHCKKILISYE' A
#
# COMPACT_ATOMS: atom_id res chain seq x y z
N MET A 1 -13.82 10.99 5.54
CA MET A 1 -13.93 9.53 5.61
C MET A 1 -14.05 8.99 4.18
N MET A 2 -13.11 8.18 3.73
CA MET A 2 -13.06 7.70 2.34
C MET A 2 -14.11 6.61 2.11
N LYS A 3 -14.80 6.64 0.97
CA LYS A 3 -15.74 5.59 0.55
C LYS A 3 -15.07 4.69 -0.48
N CYS A 4 -15.34 3.39 -0.40
CA CYS A 4 -14.82 2.41 -1.35
C CYS A 4 -15.42 2.65 -2.73
N PRO A 5 -14.60 2.90 -3.76
CA PRO A 5 -15.11 3.20 -5.11
C PRO A 5 -15.76 1.98 -5.78
N TYR A 6 -15.61 0.79 -5.20
CA TYR A 6 -16.14 -0.45 -5.74
C TYR A 6 -17.46 -0.90 -5.11
N CYS A 7 -17.73 -0.55 -3.84
CA CYS A 7 -18.92 -1.02 -3.12
C CYS A 7 -19.63 0.04 -2.27
N GLY A 8 -19.13 1.28 -2.24
CA GLY A 8 -19.69 2.38 -1.45
C GLY A 8 -19.47 2.27 0.07
N GLY A 9 -18.95 1.14 0.57
CA GLY A 9 -18.65 0.93 1.98
C GLY A 9 -17.53 1.83 2.51
N GLU A 10 -17.40 1.92 3.84
CA GLU A 10 -16.34 2.69 4.46
C GLU A 10 -14.97 2.04 4.32
N MET A 11 -13.95 2.89 4.29
CA MET A 11 -12.56 2.47 4.24
C MET A 11 -11.81 2.94 5.48
N CYS A 12 -10.98 2.05 6.02
CA CYS A 12 -10.04 2.35 7.08
C CYS A 12 -8.66 2.64 6.49
N GLU A 13 -8.00 3.67 7.02
CA GLU A 13 -6.61 3.97 6.73
C GLU A 13 -5.70 2.95 7.43
N GLY A 14 -4.59 2.60 6.80
CA GLY A 14 -3.60 1.66 7.31
C GLY A 14 -2.33 1.65 6.47
N GLN A 15 -1.49 0.63 6.67
CA GLN A 15 -0.22 0.48 5.99
C GLN A 15 0.00 -0.96 5.54
N ILE A 16 0.66 -1.13 4.39
CA ILE A 16 1.21 -2.42 3.97
C ILE A 16 2.69 -2.43 4.34
N HIS A 17 3.12 -3.52 4.98
CA HIS A 17 4.50 -3.72 5.41
C HIS A 17 5.11 -4.88 4.63
N SER A 18 6.37 -4.72 4.21
CA SER A 18 7.17 -5.85 3.74
C SER A 18 8.46 -5.94 4.54
N PHE A 19 8.59 -7.06 5.26
CA PHE A 19 9.78 -7.39 6.03
C PHE A 19 10.70 -8.21 5.11
N ASN A 20 11.92 -7.69 4.86
CA ASN A 20 13.01 -8.31 4.08
C ASN A 20 12.86 -8.39 2.56
N SER A 21 11.66 -8.24 1.98
CA SER A 21 11.45 -7.99 0.54
C SER A 21 10.98 -6.57 0.29
N GLY A 22 11.17 -6.03 -0.92
CA GLY A 22 10.49 -4.78 -1.29
C GLY A 22 9.00 -5.00 -1.52
N ILE A 23 8.18 -3.96 -1.37
CA ILE A 23 6.81 -3.98 -1.92
C ILE A 23 6.94 -3.59 -3.38
N GLU A 24 6.50 -4.45 -4.31
CA GLU A 24 6.67 -4.23 -5.74
C GLU A 24 5.36 -4.42 -6.49
N TRP A 25 5.07 -3.50 -7.42
CA TRP A 25 4.13 -3.74 -8.50
C TRP A 25 4.86 -4.41 -9.65
N ARG A 26 4.33 -5.54 -10.14
CA ARG A 26 4.91 -6.29 -11.25
C ARG A 26 3.88 -6.44 -12.38
N SER A 27 4.27 -6.03 -13.58
CA SER A 27 3.52 -6.24 -14.82
C SER A 27 4.30 -7.20 -15.73
N ARG A 28 3.81 -7.42 -16.96
CA ARG A 28 4.52 -8.25 -17.95
C ARG A 28 5.75 -7.50 -18.48
N GLY A 29 6.87 -7.61 -17.80
CA GLY A 29 8.17 -7.09 -18.22
C GLY A 29 8.68 -5.91 -17.39
N GLU A 30 7.86 -5.36 -16.50
CA GLU A 30 8.26 -4.24 -15.65
C GLU A 30 7.99 -4.55 -14.18
N SER A 31 8.88 -4.04 -13.32
CA SER A 31 8.72 -4.06 -11.88
C SER A 31 9.02 -2.67 -11.33
N MET A 32 8.14 -2.16 -10.48
CA MET A 32 8.37 -0.90 -9.78
C MET A 32 8.19 -1.09 -8.27
N ARG A 33 9.09 -0.52 -7.48
CA ARG A 33 9.03 -0.59 -6.02
C ARG A 33 8.05 0.46 -5.51
N LEU A 34 7.09 0.02 -4.69
CA LEU A 34 6.08 0.86 -4.06
C LEU A 34 6.49 1.11 -2.61
N ASN A 35 7.17 2.22 -2.34
CA ASN A 35 7.59 2.54 -0.98
C ASN A 35 7.62 4.05 -0.76
N THR A 36 6.89 4.52 0.24
CA THR A 36 6.84 5.95 0.61
C THR A 36 7.91 6.31 1.64
N GLU A 37 8.47 5.33 2.36
CA GLU A 37 9.50 5.54 3.39
C GLU A 37 10.87 5.93 2.79
N LYS A 38 11.54 6.93 3.37
CA LYS A 38 12.83 7.44 2.88
C LYS A 38 13.89 7.47 3.99
N GLY A 39 15.16 7.35 3.60
CA GLY A 39 16.29 7.50 4.53
C GLY A 39 16.31 6.45 5.65
N LEU A 40 16.49 6.91 6.89
CA LEU A 40 16.68 6.06 8.08
C LEU A 40 15.47 5.17 8.39
N SER A 41 14.24 5.64 8.14
CA SER A 41 13.02 4.85 8.42
C SER A 41 12.97 3.59 7.56
N LYS A 42 13.27 3.71 6.27
CA LYS A 42 13.41 2.57 5.35
C LYS A 42 14.43 1.55 5.85
N MET A 43 15.57 2.00 6.37
CA MET A 43 16.62 1.09 6.85
C MET A 43 16.21 0.29 8.09
N LEU A 44 15.51 0.93 9.02
CA LEU A 44 15.10 0.31 10.29
C LEU A 44 13.89 -0.59 10.13
N TYR A 45 13.00 -0.24 9.20
CA TYR A 45 11.66 -0.77 9.18
C TYR A 45 11.24 -1.44 7.87
N GLY A 46 12.09 -1.39 6.84
CA GLY A 46 11.80 -1.93 5.52
C GLY A 46 10.83 -1.07 4.72
N ASP A 47 10.21 -1.69 3.72
CA ASP A 47 9.26 -0.99 2.86
C ASP A 47 7.89 -0.88 3.52
N ARG A 48 7.31 0.32 3.41
CA ARG A 48 5.94 0.60 3.82
C ARG A 48 5.27 1.51 2.81
N ILE A 49 3.96 1.33 2.67
CA ILE A 49 3.12 2.23 1.90
C ILE A 49 1.78 2.40 2.59
N GLU A 50 1.34 3.65 2.64
CA GLU A 50 0.01 4.01 3.14
C GLU A 50 -1.06 3.46 2.19
N ALA A 51 -2.15 2.97 2.78
CA ALA A 51 -3.21 2.33 2.04
C ALA A 51 -4.56 2.52 2.75
N TYR A 52 -5.63 2.32 1.99
CA TYR A 52 -6.98 2.28 2.51
C TYR A 52 -7.59 0.91 2.27
N ARG A 53 -8.10 0.25 3.30
CA ARG A 53 -8.78 -1.05 3.18
C ARG A 53 -10.28 -0.89 3.36
N CYS A 54 -11.07 -1.43 2.45
CA CYS A 54 -12.51 -1.52 2.66
C CYS A 54 -12.84 -2.76 3.50
N GLU A 55 -13.52 -2.56 4.63
CA GLU A 55 -13.94 -3.68 5.50
C GLU A 55 -15.03 -4.56 4.87
N HIS A 56 -15.79 -4.05 3.90
CA HIS A 56 -16.87 -4.80 3.28
C HIS A 56 -16.37 -5.70 2.14
N CYS A 57 -15.78 -5.13 1.09
CA CYS A 57 -15.33 -5.89 -0.09
C CYS A 57 -13.85 -6.30 -0.06
N LYS A 58 -13.13 -5.98 1.02
CA LYS A 58 -11.72 -6.32 1.27
C LYS A 58 -10.71 -5.81 0.23
N LYS A 59 -11.14 -4.92 -0.67
CA LYS A 59 -10.23 -4.22 -1.59
C LYS A 59 -9.35 -3.22 -0.84
N ILE A 60 -8.11 -3.10 -1.28
CA ILE A 60 -7.14 -2.14 -0.78
C ILE A 60 -6.85 -1.13 -1.90
N LEU A 61 -6.84 0.15 -1.55
CA LEU A 61 -6.36 1.22 -2.42
C LEU A 61 -4.99 1.67 -1.93
N ILE A 62 -4.06 1.78 -2.86
CA ILE A 62 -2.71 2.24 -2.63
C ILE A 62 -2.49 3.43 -3.54
N SER A 63 -2.10 4.57 -2.98
CA SER A 63 -1.60 5.71 -3.75
C SER A 63 -0.08 5.67 -3.69
N TYR A 64 0.57 5.69 -4.86
CA TYR A 64 2.02 5.68 -4.97
C TYR A 64 2.47 6.87 -5.85
N GLU A 65 3.60 7.48 -5.50
CA GLU A 65 4.30 8.52 -6.28
C GLU A 65 5.68 8.02 -6.73
#